data_AF-A0A3Q0IPK0-F1
#
_entry.id   AF-A0A3Q0IPK0-F1
#
_cell.length_a   1.000
_cell.length_b   1.000
_cell.length_c   1.000
_cell.angle_alpha   90.00
_cell.angle_beta   90.00
_cell.angle_gamma   90.00
#
_symmetry.space_group_name_H-M   'P 1'
#
loop_
_entity.id
_entity.type
_entity.pdbx_description
1 polymer ?
#
loop_
_entity_poly.entity_id
_entity_poly.type
_entity_poly.pdbx_seq_one_letter_code
_entity_poly.pdbx_strand_id
1 'polypeptide(L)'
;MNEIKRPCIVVGDTGTSKTATMMNFLRSLSPDKYVQLLVNFSSRTTSMDVQRNIESVVEKRTKDVFGPPPDKKLILFIDDLNMPQVDTYGTQQPIAFLKLLFEKGGMYGRDKDLSWKNIKDTSEFISHWQSIPICQSSSPYF
;
A
#
# COMPACT_ATOMS: atom_id res chain seq x y z
N MET A 1 23.04 0.85 11.08
CA MET A 1 21.65 0.34 11.06
C MET A 1 20.90 1.13 10.01
N ASN A 2 20.39 0.47 8.97
CA ASN A 2 19.68 1.13 7.89
C ASN A 2 18.33 1.63 8.41
N GLU A 3 18.18 2.94 8.56
CA GLU A 3 16.88 3.57 8.79
C GLU A 3 16.16 3.67 7.45
N ILE A 4 14.97 3.06 7.38
CA ILE A 4 14.09 3.23 6.23
C ILE A 4 13.43 4.60 6.36
N LYS A 5 13.71 5.51 5.42
CA LYS A 5 13.23 6.89 5.44
C LYS A 5 12.41 7.30 4.22
N ARG A 6 12.41 6.49 3.15
CA ARG A 6 11.80 6.87 1.87
C ARG A 6 11.03 5.72 1.27
N PRO A 7 9.85 6.00 0.70
CA PRO A 7 9.13 4.98 -0.01
C PRO A 7 9.87 4.56 -1.28
N CYS A 8 9.79 3.27 -1.62
CA CYS A 8 10.48 2.69 -2.77
C CYS A 8 9.53 1.82 -3.59
N ILE A 9 9.64 1.90 -4.92
CA ILE A 9 8.95 1.03 -5.86
C ILE A 9 9.96 0.12 -6.56
N VAL A 10 9.72 -1.18 -6.57
CA VAL A 10 10.53 -2.16 -7.31
C VAL A 10 9.75 -2.68 -8.51
N VAL A 11 10.29 -2.49 -9.71
CA VAL A 11 9.65 -2.78 -10.99
C VAL A 11 10.39 -3.90 -11.73
N GLY A 12 9.65 -4.82 -12.37
CA GLY A 12 10.19 -5.84 -13.26
C GLY A 12 9.18 -6.93 -13.63
N ASP A 13 9.53 -7.82 -14.56
CA ASP A 13 8.65 -8.87 -15.12
C ASP A 13 8.28 -9.98 -14.13
N THR A 14 7.29 -10.83 -14.42
CA THR A 14 6.95 -11.98 -13.53
C THR A 14 8.15 -12.89 -13.38
N GLY A 15 8.28 -13.51 -12.21
CA GLY A 15 9.31 -14.54 -12.02
C GLY A 15 10.72 -13.98 -11.82
N THR A 16 10.91 -12.66 -11.78
CA THR A 16 12.19 -11.99 -11.47
C THR A 16 12.51 -11.92 -9.97
N SER A 17 11.87 -12.76 -9.15
CA SER A 17 12.10 -12.87 -7.70
C SER A 17 11.90 -11.58 -6.87
N LYS A 18 11.21 -10.55 -7.41
CA LYS A 18 10.93 -9.30 -6.68
C LYS A 18 10.32 -9.55 -5.29
N THR A 19 9.23 -10.30 -5.23
CA THR A 19 8.54 -10.66 -3.99
C THR A 19 9.48 -11.43 -3.06
N ALA A 20 10.20 -12.44 -3.56
CA ALA A 20 11.14 -13.23 -2.75
C ALA A 20 12.26 -12.39 -2.14
N THR A 21 12.87 -11.49 -2.93
CA THR A 21 13.91 -10.57 -2.47
C THR A 21 13.37 -9.60 -1.42
N MET A 22 12.19 -9.02 -1.65
CA MET A 22 11.60 -8.07 -0.70
C MET A 22 11.18 -8.75 0.59
N MET A 23 10.60 -9.95 0.52
CA MET A 23 10.30 -10.77 1.68
C MET A 23 11.55 -11.14 2.48
N ASN A 24 12.66 -11.45 1.81
CA ASN A 24 13.93 -11.72 2.48
C ASN A 24 14.47 -10.47 3.19
N PHE A 25 14.37 -9.30 2.55
CA PHE A 25 14.70 -8.02 3.18
C PHE A 25 13.83 -7.74 4.40
N LEU A 26 12.50 -7.88 4.28
CA LEU A 26 11.57 -7.66 5.39
C LEU A 26 11.86 -8.60 6.58
N ARG A 27 12.19 -9.87 6.33
CA ARG A 27 12.60 -10.82 7.38
C ARG A 27 13.88 -10.43 8.11
N SER A 28 14.77 -9.66 7.46
CA SER A 28 16.01 -9.17 8.09
C SER A 28 15.80 -7.98 9.02
N LEU A 29 14.60 -7.38 9.01
CA LEU A 29 14.27 -6.22 9.84
C LEU A 29 13.92 -6.65 11.26
N SER A 30 14.37 -5.86 12.24
CA SER A 30 14.11 -6.12 13.65
C SER A 30 12.61 -5.97 13.98
N PRO A 31 11.96 -7.01 14.54
CA PRO A 31 10.55 -6.97 14.93
C PRO A 31 10.28 -6.03 16.10
N ASP A 32 11.32 -5.64 16.85
CA ASP A 32 11.23 -4.68 17.94
C ASP A 32 11.02 -3.26 17.40
N LYS A 33 11.55 -2.96 16.22
CA LYS A 33 11.50 -1.63 15.60
C LYS A 33 10.43 -1.49 14.53
N TYR A 34 10.06 -2.59 13.86
CA TYR A 34 9.20 -2.54 12.69
C TYR A 34 7.99 -3.47 12.83
N VAL A 35 6.81 -2.93 12.52
CA VAL A 35 5.60 -3.70 12.25
C VAL A 35 5.47 -3.84 10.74
N GLN A 36 5.19 -5.02 10.24
CA GLN A 36 5.10 -5.28 8.80
C GLN A 36 3.64 -5.59 8.43
N LEU A 37 3.13 -4.90 7.42
CA LEU A 37 1.82 -5.16 6.83
C LEU A 37 2.02 -5.54 5.36
N LEU A 38 1.75 -6.81 5.05
CA LEU A 38 1.89 -7.35 3.70
C LEU A 38 0.49 -7.41 3.06
N VAL A 39 0.34 -6.73 1.93
CA VAL A 39 -0.93 -6.65 1.20
C VAL A 39 -0.72 -7.14 -0.23
N ASN A 40 -1.28 -8.29 -0.55
CA ASN A 40 -1.25 -8.82 -1.91
C ASN A 40 -2.51 -8.38 -2.64
N PHE A 41 -2.36 -7.59 -3.70
CA PHE A 41 -3.49 -7.16 -4.49
C PHE A 41 -4.01 -8.29 -5.37
N SER A 42 -5.33 -8.32 -5.50
CA SER A 42 -6.05 -9.22 -6.39
C SER A 42 -7.11 -8.45 -7.16
N SER A 43 -7.70 -9.08 -8.17
CA SER A 43 -8.86 -8.53 -8.89
C SER A 43 -10.04 -8.20 -7.99
N ARG A 44 -10.13 -8.80 -6.80
CA ARG A 44 -11.20 -8.56 -5.81
C ARG A 44 -10.81 -7.61 -4.70
N THR A 45 -9.57 -7.12 -4.65
CA THR A 45 -9.12 -6.22 -3.60
C THR A 45 -9.75 -4.85 -3.80
N THR A 46 -10.47 -4.35 -2.78
CA THR A 46 -11.11 -3.04 -2.79
C THR A 46 -10.35 -2.03 -1.95
N SER A 47 -10.65 -0.74 -2.11
CA SER A 47 -10.10 0.32 -1.25
C SER A 47 -10.46 0.12 0.24
N MET A 48 -11.60 -0.52 0.51
CA MET A 48 -12.05 -0.82 1.87
C MET A 48 -11.20 -1.92 2.51
N ASP A 49 -10.76 -2.92 1.73
CA ASP A 49 -9.89 -3.99 2.22
C ASP A 49 -8.52 -3.42 2.61
N VAL A 50 -7.95 -2.55 1.78
CA VAL A 50 -6.68 -1.88 2.08
C VAL A 50 -6.79 -1.02 3.34
N GLN A 51 -7.87 -0.26 3.47
CA GLN A 51 -8.12 0.55 4.66
C GLN A 51 -8.23 -0.32 5.92
N ARG A 52 -9.02 -1.40 5.90
CA ARG A 52 -9.16 -2.32 7.04
C ARG A 52 -7.83 -2.98 7.42
N ASN A 53 -7.02 -3.35 6.42
CA ASN A 53 -5.69 -3.92 6.66
C ASN A 53 -4.75 -2.94 7.36
N ILE A 54 -4.81 -1.65 7.03
CA ILE A 54 -4.00 -0.63 7.72
C ILE A 54 -4.56 -0.37 9.12
N GLU A 55 -5.88 -0.25 9.25
CA GLU A 55 -6.55 -0.03 10.54
C GLU A 55 -6.34 -1.18 11.53
N SER A 56 -6.01 -2.40 11.07
CA SER A 56 -5.73 -3.54 11.96
C SER A 56 -4.35 -3.50 12.61
N VAL A 57 -3.42 -2.71 12.06
CA VAL A 57 -2.03 -2.61 12.55
C VAL A 57 -1.70 -1.23 13.15
N VAL A 58 -2.60 -0.26 13.03
CA VAL A 58 -2.46 1.06 13.66
C VAL A 58 -3.43 1.23 14.80
N GLU A 59 -2.98 1.93 15.83
CA GLU A 59 -3.77 2.27 17.00
C GLU A 59 -3.90 3.79 17.15
N LYS A 60 -4.98 4.20 17.79
CA LYS A 60 -5.28 5.61 18.03
C LYS A 60 -4.39 6.13 19.17
N ARG A 61 -3.52 7.10 18.86
CA ARG A 61 -2.65 7.75 19.85
C ARG A 61 -3.28 9.01 20.43
N THR A 62 -3.96 9.79 19.60
CA THR A 62 -4.63 11.05 19.98
C THR A 62 -5.87 11.24 19.11
N LYS A 63 -6.68 12.28 19.35
CA LYS A 63 -7.99 12.52 18.72
C LYS A 63 -8.04 12.12 17.22
N ASP A 64 -7.09 12.59 16.44
CA ASP A 64 -7.03 12.39 14.98
C ASP A 64 -5.72 11.71 14.53
N VAL A 65 -4.88 11.25 15.47
CA VAL A 65 -3.55 10.68 15.17
C VAL A 65 -3.54 9.19 15.43
N PHE A 66 -3.15 8.44 14.40
CA PHE A 66 -3.01 6.99 14.41
C PHE A 66 -1.60 6.61 13.98
N GLY A 67 -1.13 5.48 14.48
CA GLY A 67 0.18 4.96 14.10
C GLY A 67 0.36 3.54 14.62
N PRO A 68 1.46 2.86 14.24
CA PRO A 68 1.82 1.58 14.83
C PRO A 68 2.03 1.72 16.36
N PRO A 69 2.21 0.59 17.07
CA PRO A 69 2.57 0.58 18.47
C PRO A 69 3.71 1.54 18.82
N PRO A 70 3.70 2.10 20.05
CA PRO A 70 4.74 3.02 20.50
C PRO A 70 6.14 2.48 20.20
N ASP A 71 7.02 3.39 19.78
CA ASP A 71 8.42 3.11 19.43
C ASP A 71 8.64 2.15 18.23
N LYS A 72 7.57 1.80 17.51
CA LYS A 72 7.65 1.04 16.25
C LYS A 72 7.34 1.91 15.03
N LYS A 73 7.81 1.45 13.87
CA LYS A 73 7.49 2.00 12.54
C LYS A 73 6.71 0.97 11.73
N LEU A 74 5.68 1.41 11.01
CA LEU A 74 4.89 0.54 10.14
C LEU A 74 5.55 0.47 8.77
N ILE A 75 5.82 -0.74 8.31
CA ILE A 75 6.24 -1.07 6.97
C ILE A 75 5.06 -1.64 6.20
N LEU A 76 4.56 -0.89 5.22
CA LEU A 76 3.55 -1.38 4.30
C LEU A 76 4.26 -1.97 3.07
N PHE A 77 4.06 -3.25 2.80
CA PHE A 77 4.51 -3.91 1.58
C PHE A 77 3.31 -4.30 0.73
N ILE A 78 3.23 -3.77 -0.49
CA ILE A 78 2.15 -4.09 -1.43
C ILE A 78 2.71 -4.88 -2.61
N ASP A 79 2.16 -6.07 -2.84
CA ASP A 79 2.49 -6.88 -4.00
C ASP A 79 1.42 -6.78 -5.10
N ASP A 80 1.85 -6.88 -6.36
CA ASP A 80 1.00 -6.88 -7.55
C ASP A 80 0.05 -5.69 -7.72
N LEU A 81 0.60 -4.47 -7.72
CA LEU A 81 -0.17 -3.23 -7.95
C LEU A 81 -1.11 -3.23 -9.17
N ASN A 82 -0.84 -4.03 -10.20
CA ASN A 82 -1.63 -4.05 -11.44
C ASN A 82 -2.87 -4.95 -11.40
N MET A 83 -3.02 -5.78 -10.37
CA MET A 83 -4.14 -6.73 -10.31
C MET A 83 -5.53 -6.15 -9.96
N PRO A 84 -5.69 -5.02 -9.24
CA PRO A 84 -7.01 -4.50 -8.90
C PRO A 84 -7.90 -4.28 -10.12
N GLN A 85 -9.17 -4.67 -10.03
CA GLN A 85 -10.13 -4.42 -11.10
C GLN A 85 -10.30 -2.91 -11.34
N VAL A 86 -10.39 -2.58 -12.62
CA VAL A 86 -10.74 -1.25 -13.09
C VAL A 86 -12.26 -1.13 -13.04
N ASP A 87 -12.76 -0.07 -12.41
CA ASP A 87 -14.19 0.21 -12.37
C ASP A 87 -14.72 0.74 -13.71
N THR A 88 -16.03 0.97 -13.79
CA THR A 88 -16.71 1.47 -15.00
C THR A 88 -16.19 2.82 -15.48
N TYR A 89 -15.45 3.56 -14.66
CA TYR A 89 -14.89 4.88 -14.96
C TYR A 89 -13.38 4.82 -15.23
N GLY A 90 -12.79 3.63 -15.38
CA GLY A 90 -11.36 3.51 -15.65
C GLY A 90 -10.48 3.68 -14.40
N THR A 91 -11.05 3.62 -13.19
CA THR A 91 -10.32 3.87 -11.94
C THR A 91 -10.05 2.58 -11.16
N GLN A 92 -8.87 2.50 -10.54
CA GLN A 92 -8.51 1.43 -9.61
C GLN A 92 -8.60 1.96 -8.18
N GLN A 93 -9.69 1.64 -7.49
CA GLN A 93 -10.00 2.17 -6.16
C GLN A 93 -8.88 1.95 -5.12
N PRO A 94 -8.23 0.77 -5.01
CA PRO A 94 -7.15 0.56 -4.04
C PRO A 94 -5.95 1.47 -4.30
N ILE A 95 -5.61 1.70 -5.57
CA ILE A 95 -4.48 2.55 -5.96
C ILE A 95 -4.79 4.02 -5.66
N ALA A 96 -6.01 4.47 -5.96
CA ALA A 96 -6.45 5.83 -5.62
C ALA A 96 -6.41 6.08 -4.10
N PHE A 97 -6.81 5.09 -3.30
CA PHE A 97 -6.71 5.17 -1.85
C PHE A 97 -5.26 5.26 -1.35
N LEU A 98 -4.36 4.41 -1.87
CA LEU A 98 -2.94 4.47 -1.53
C LEU A 98 -2.32 5.81 -1.91
N LYS A 99 -2.69 6.38 -3.06
CA LYS A 99 -2.26 7.71 -3.47
C LYS A 99 -2.66 8.76 -2.45
N LEU A 100 -3.93 8.78 -2.02
CA LEU A 100 -4.40 9.69 -0.98
C LEU A 100 -3.58 9.54 0.31
N LEU A 101 -3.39 8.29 0.75
CA LEU A 101 -2.65 7.97 1.96
C LEU A 101 -1.22 8.51 1.93
N PHE A 102 -0.49 8.28 0.84
CA PHE A 102 0.91 8.67 0.71
C PHE A 102 1.09 10.17 0.49
N GLU A 103 0.21 10.81 -0.29
CA GLU A 103 0.31 12.25 -0.56
C GLU A 103 -0.13 13.12 0.62
N LYS A 104 -1.10 12.67 1.41
CA LYS A 104 -1.68 13.46 2.50
C LYS A 104 -1.27 12.98 3.89
N GLY A 105 -0.60 11.83 4.00
CA GLY A 105 -0.22 11.24 5.28
C GLY A 105 -1.42 10.84 6.13
N GLY A 106 -2.51 10.41 5.50
CA GLY A 106 -3.75 10.13 6.21
C GLY A 106 -4.88 9.60 5.33
N MET A 107 -6.00 9.28 5.98
CA MET A 107 -7.20 8.76 5.31
C MET A 107 -8.46 9.27 6.00
N TYR A 108 -9.58 9.29 5.28
CA TYR A 108 -10.88 9.56 5.89
C TYR A 108 -11.49 8.29 6.50
N GLY A 109 -12.08 8.44 7.68
CA GLY A 109 -12.99 7.46 8.23
C GLY A 109 -14.18 7.27 7.29
N ARG A 110 -14.62 6.01 7.13
CA ARG A 110 -15.84 5.66 6.38
C ARG A 110 -17.09 5.62 7.27
N ASP A 111 -16.97 6.13 8.49
CA ASP A 111 -18.06 6.39 9.41
C ASP A 111 -18.81 7.67 9.03
N LYS A 112 -19.96 7.90 9.68
CA LYS A 112 -20.85 9.04 9.37
C LYS A 112 -20.17 10.41 9.54
N ASP A 113 -19.15 10.47 10.39
CA ASP A 113 -18.52 11.72 10.79
C ASP A 113 -17.38 12.14 9.84
N LEU A 114 -17.03 11.29 8.85
CA LEU A 114 -15.97 11.53 7.85
C LEU A 114 -14.70 12.12 8.47
N SER A 115 -14.29 11.57 9.60
CA SER A 115 -13.18 12.10 10.39
C SER A 115 -11.84 11.86 9.68
N TRP A 116 -10.98 12.87 9.64
CA TRP A 116 -9.62 12.71 9.09
C TRP A 116 -8.73 11.96 10.09
N LYS A 117 -8.15 10.85 9.65
CA LYS A 117 -7.18 10.06 10.41
C LYS A 117 -5.78 10.34 9.88
N ASN A 118 -5.00 11.09 10.65
CA ASN A 118 -3.59 11.36 10.37
C ASN A 118 -2.76 10.13 10.74
N ILE A 119 -2.12 9.50 9.76
CA ILE A 119 -1.29 8.32 9.94
C ILE A 119 0.17 8.76 10.08
N LYS A 120 0.81 8.40 11.20
CA LYS A 120 2.23 8.70 11.48
C LYS A 120 3.08 7.44 11.61
N ASP A 121 4.40 7.64 11.49
CA ASP A 121 5.44 6.62 11.63
C ASP A 121 5.32 5.45 10.64
N THR A 122 4.89 5.76 9.41
CA THR A 122 4.85 4.82 8.29
C THR A 122 6.09 4.93 7.41
N SER A 123 6.48 3.82 6.82
CA SER A 123 7.53 3.71 5.82
C SER A 123 7.06 2.71 4.77
N GLU A 124 6.92 3.14 3.53
CA GLU A 124 6.15 2.38 2.55
C GLU A 124 7.03 1.72 1.49
N PHE A 125 6.81 0.44 1.19
CA PHE A 125 7.46 -0.27 0.08
C PHE A 125 6.42 -0.85 -0.84
N ILE A 126 6.66 -0.72 -2.12
CA ILE A 126 5.72 -1.14 -3.15
C ILE A 126 6.49 -2.02 -4.12
N SER A 127 6.07 -3.26 -4.33
CA SER A 127 6.52 -4.03 -5.49
C SER A 127 5.50 -3.89 -6.60
N HIS A 128 5.99 -3.59 -7.80
CA HIS A 128 5.20 -3.49 -9.01
C HIS A 128 5.62 -4.55 -10.00
N TRP A 129 4.61 -5.09 -10.68
CA TRP A 129 4.78 -6.01 -11.79
C TRP A 129 4.76 -5.26 -13.11
N GLN A 130 5.84 -5.23 -13.87
CA GLN A 130 5.78 -4.67 -15.23
C GLN A 130 5.40 -5.77 -16.21
N SER A 131 4.14 -5.80 -16.60
CA SER A 131 3.78 -5.98 -18.02
C SER A 131 2.50 -5.22 -18.27
N ILE A 132 2.64 -3.94 -18.59
CA ILE A 132 1.60 -3.22 -19.31
C ILE A 132 2.10 -3.18 -20.75
N PRO A 133 1.51 -3.92 -21.71
CA PRO A 133 1.47 -3.41 -23.06
C PRO A 133 0.65 -2.13 -22.95
N ILE A 134 1.34 -0.99 -22.97
CA ILE A 134 0.68 0.30 -23.16
C ILE A 134 -0.06 0.15 -24.47
N CYS A 135 -1.39 0.08 -24.38
CA CYS A 135 -2.35 0.32 -25.46
C CYS A 135 -1.70 0.22 -26.85
N GLN A 136 -1.50 -0.99 -27.39
CA GLN A 136 -1.50 -1.10 -28.84
C GLN A 136 -2.96 -0.99 -29.24
N SER A 137 -3.36 0.24 -29.50
CA SER A 137 -4.56 0.59 -30.22
C SER A 137 -4.59 -0.19 -31.53
N SER A 138 -5.44 -1.20 -31.59
CA SER A 138 -5.92 -1.73 -32.87
C SER A 138 -7.40 -2.06 -32.73
N SER A 139 -8.21 -1.03 -32.53
CA SER A 139 -9.55 -0.98 -33.12
C SER A 139 -9.87 0.48 -33.46
N PRO A 140 -10.06 0.84 -34.74
CA PRO A 140 -10.69 2.10 -35.09
C PRO A 140 -12.18 1.89 -34.86
N TYR A 141 -12.76 2.58 -33.88
CA TYR A 141 -14.16 2.42 -33.47
C TYR A 141 -14.44 1.05 -32.84
N PHE A 142 -14.30 0.96 -31.51
CA PHE A 142 -15.29 0.42 -30.57
C PHE A 142 -14.76 0.60 -29.15
#